data_AF-A0A972ZQJ6-F1
#
_entry.id   AF-A0A972ZQJ6-F1
#
_cell.length_a   1.000
_cell.length_b   1.000
_cell.length_c   1.000
_cell.angle_alpha   90.00
_cell.angle_beta   90.00
_cell.angle_gamma   90.00
#
_symmetry.space_group_name_H-M   'P 1'
#
loop_
_entity.id
_entity.type
_entity.pdbx_description
1 polymer ?
#
loop_
_entity_poly.entity_id
_entity_poly.type
_entity_poly.pdbx_seq_one_letter_code
_entity_poly.pdbx_strand_id
1 'polypeptide(L)'
;MIALFIILVAWLNHVNISSTLRLKLLKQNSIETVYGMEKKQQFLKILTETLSDFYSSFILAIVLIILFIPQINQMLERGIEVFSYKFLWFSFFIGLGLLSLITAFFESEVVSRVNFINAIKGQLGKNNSGKWIKKAVFVTQYAIAVILIFLTSVVFMQTRYLLNRDIGLEKENIFIVKGNTIINDERKQDFLNEIRKFPEIKTATFTNVVPGIKDAMYQTFLAGQSSDEAITNLFV
;
A
#
# COMPACT_ATOMS: atom_id res chain seq x y z
N MET A 1 0.78 1.99 4.71
CA MET A 1 0.05 0.83 5.26
C MET A 1 -0.62 -0.03 4.20
N ILE A 2 -1.31 0.56 3.20
CA ILE A 2 -1.95 -0.19 2.10
C ILE A 2 -0.97 -1.12 1.35
N ALA A 3 0.25 -0.66 1.07
CA ALA A 3 1.27 -1.47 0.39
C ALA A 3 1.59 -2.80 1.12
N LEU A 4 1.58 -2.80 2.45
CA LEU A 4 1.83 -4.02 3.24
C LEU A 4 0.70 -5.05 3.06
N PHE A 5 -0.55 -4.59 3.03
CA PHE A 5 -1.69 -5.47 2.75
C PHE A 5 -1.65 -6.02 1.33
N ILE A 6 -1.26 -5.21 0.34
CA ILE A 6 -1.11 -5.66 -1.06
C ILE A 6 -0.03 -6.74 -1.15
N ILE A 7 1.13 -6.55 -0.52
CA ILE A 7 2.21 -7.55 -0.50
C ILE A 7 1.73 -8.84 0.16
N LEU A 8 1.01 -8.74 1.27
CA LEU A 8 0.48 -9.91 1.99
C LEU A 8 -0.53 -10.68 1.13
N VAL A 9 -1.46 -10.00 0.46
CA VAL A 9 -2.41 -10.65 -0.45
C VAL A 9 -1.70 -11.28 -1.65
N ALA A 10 -0.74 -10.57 -2.25
CA ALA A 10 0.04 -11.08 -3.37
C ALA A 10 0.82 -12.34 -2.98
N TRP A 11 1.42 -12.35 -1.79
CA TRP A 11 2.11 -13.52 -1.25
C TRP A 11 1.18 -14.69 -0.99
N LEU A 12 0.04 -14.49 -0.32
CA LEU A 12 -0.96 -15.54 -0.11
C LEU A 12 -1.48 -16.12 -1.43
N ASN A 13 -1.70 -15.25 -2.42
CA ASN A 13 -2.13 -15.66 -3.75
C ASN A 13 -1.05 -16.50 -4.46
N HIS A 14 0.22 -16.07 -4.39
CA HIS A 14 1.33 -16.84 -4.92
C HIS A 14 1.37 -18.23 -4.30
N VAL A 15 1.37 -18.33 -2.96
CA VAL A 15 1.33 -19.61 -2.21
C VAL A 15 0.17 -20.50 -2.67
N ASN A 16 -1.00 -19.93 -2.92
CA ASN A 16 -2.18 -20.68 -3.34
C ASN A 16 -2.07 -21.22 -4.78
N ILE A 17 -1.64 -20.38 -5.72
CA ILE A 17 -1.45 -20.74 -7.15
C ILE A 17 -0.34 -21.77 -7.28
N SER A 18 0.83 -21.50 -6.69
CA SER A 18 2.01 -22.37 -6.74
C SER A 18 1.72 -23.74 -6.11
N SER A 19 1.06 -23.78 -4.96
CA SER A 19 0.63 -25.02 -4.32
C SER A 19 -0.27 -25.86 -5.22
N THR A 20 -1.18 -25.22 -5.96
CA THR A 20 -2.10 -25.92 -6.87
C THR A 20 -1.39 -26.44 -8.11
N LEU A 21 -0.46 -25.64 -8.67
CA LEU A 21 0.39 -26.06 -9.79
C LEU A 21 1.27 -27.24 -9.41
N ARG A 22 1.92 -27.20 -8.24
CA ARG A 22 2.73 -28.33 -7.72
C ARG A 22 1.90 -29.60 -7.58
N LEU A 23 0.64 -29.50 -7.15
CA LEU A 23 -0.28 -30.65 -7.10
C LEU A 23 -0.65 -31.21 -8.48
N LYS A 24 -0.68 -30.39 -9.54
CA LYS A 24 -0.90 -30.87 -10.91
C LYS A 24 0.37 -31.52 -11.48
N LEU A 25 1.52 -30.89 -11.22
CA LEU A 25 2.85 -31.37 -11.62
C LEU A 25 3.31 -32.58 -10.79
N LEU A 26 2.65 -32.87 -9.66
CA LEU A 26 2.93 -34.04 -8.84
C LEU A 26 2.91 -35.33 -9.67
N LYS A 27 2.04 -35.49 -10.68
CA LYS A 27 2.05 -36.69 -11.54
C LYS A 27 3.36 -36.84 -12.31
N GLN A 28 3.96 -35.73 -12.76
CA GLN A 28 5.24 -35.70 -13.46
C GLN A 28 6.42 -35.89 -12.48
N ASN A 29 6.44 -35.13 -11.39
CA ASN A 29 7.46 -35.24 -10.33
C ASN A 29 7.38 -36.61 -9.59
N SER A 30 6.23 -37.29 -9.64
CA SER A 30 6.07 -38.62 -9.08
C SER A 30 6.92 -39.65 -9.80
N ILE A 31 7.12 -39.49 -11.11
CA ILE A 31 8.00 -40.36 -11.90
C ILE A 31 9.45 -40.22 -11.41
N GLU A 32 9.90 -39.00 -11.11
CA GLU A 32 11.22 -38.74 -10.53
C GLU A 32 11.36 -39.34 -9.11
N THR A 33 10.26 -39.44 -8.36
CA THR A 33 10.25 -40.06 -7.03
C THR A 33 10.38 -41.59 -7.11
N VAL A 34 9.91 -42.23 -8.20
CA VAL A 34 10.11 -43.67 -8.47
C VAL A 34 11.60 -44.00 -8.64
N TYR A 35 12.41 -43.02 -9.08
CA TYR A 35 13.88 -43.17 -9.13
C TYR A 35 14.58 -42.99 -7.77
N GLY A 36 13.84 -42.89 -6.67
CA GLY A 36 14.39 -42.91 -5.31
C GLY A 36 14.74 -41.53 -4.72
N MET A 37 14.09 -40.45 -5.19
CA MET A 37 14.34 -39.10 -4.67
C MET A 37 13.98 -39.01 -3.17
N GLU A 38 14.96 -38.66 -2.34
CA GLU A 38 14.76 -38.49 -0.90
C GLU A 38 13.93 -37.22 -0.59
N LYS A 39 13.18 -37.22 0.53
CA LYS A 39 12.38 -36.05 0.98
C LYS A 39 13.19 -34.75 1.04
N LYS A 40 14.49 -34.84 1.39
CA LYS A 40 15.41 -33.69 1.44
C LYS A 40 15.69 -33.12 0.05
N GLN A 41 15.87 -33.97 -0.96
CA GLN A 41 16.10 -33.56 -2.34
C GLN A 41 14.85 -32.87 -2.92
N GLN A 42 13.66 -33.40 -2.61
CA GLN A 42 12.39 -32.78 -3.01
C GLN A 42 12.21 -31.38 -2.40
N PHE A 43 12.52 -31.22 -1.11
CA PHE A 43 12.46 -29.90 -0.46
C PHE A 43 13.47 -28.92 -1.09
N LEU A 44 14.71 -29.35 -1.34
CA LEU A 44 15.73 -28.50 -1.97
C LEU A 44 15.32 -28.05 -3.37
N LYS A 45 14.73 -28.93 -4.19
CA LYS A 45 14.20 -28.57 -5.53
C LYS A 45 13.13 -27.48 -5.43
N ILE A 46 12.15 -27.67 -4.52
CA ILE A 46 11.07 -26.69 -4.29
C ILE A 46 11.65 -25.37 -3.81
N LEU A 47 12.62 -25.41 -2.89
CA LEU A 47 13.27 -24.21 -2.38
C LEU A 47 14.01 -23.44 -3.48
N THR A 48 14.75 -24.12 -4.36
CA THR A 48 15.48 -23.46 -5.45
C THR A 48 14.54 -22.87 -6.50
N GLU A 49 13.45 -23.57 -6.83
CA GLU A 49 12.41 -23.05 -7.74
C GLU A 49 11.78 -21.77 -7.15
N THR A 50 11.33 -21.84 -5.89
CA THR A 50 10.70 -20.70 -5.23
C THR A 50 11.68 -19.53 -5.03
N LEU A 51 12.95 -19.78 -4.75
CA LEU A 51 13.97 -18.72 -4.72
C LEU A 51 14.12 -18.05 -6.10
N SER A 52 14.16 -18.82 -7.18
CA SER A 52 14.27 -18.29 -8.54
C SER A 52 13.10 -17.38 -8.91
N ASP A 53 11.88 -17.77 -8.53
CA ASP A 53 10.66 -16.99 -8.75
C ASP A 53 10.69 -15.63 -8.01
N PHE A 54 11.14 -15.64 -6.75
CA PHE A 54 11.24 -14.41 -5.95
C PHE A 54 12.33 -13.47 -6.47
N TYR A 55 13.51 -13.99 -6.82
CA TYR A 55 14.61 -13.16 -7.33
C TYR A 55 14.32 -12.60 -8.72
N SER A 56 13.72 -13.37 -9.62
CA SER A 56 13.31 -12.86 -10.93
C SER A 56 12.27 -11.73 -10.81
N SER A 57 11.29 -11.90 -9.92
CA SER A 57 10.31 -10.86 -9.60
C SER A 57 10.94 -9.62 -8.97
N PHE A 58 11.94 -9.79 -8.09
CA PHE A 58 12.65 -8.68 -7.47
C PHE A 58 13.46 -7.86 -8.48
N ILE A 59 14.17 -8.51 -9.41
CA ILE A 59 14.88 -7.83 -10.49
C ILE A 59 13.89 -7.02 -11.35
N LEU A 60 12.76 -7.63 -11.71
CA LEU A 60 11.72 -6.96 -12.48
C LEU A 60 11.15 -5.74 -11.73
N ALA A 61 10.95 -5.85 -10.41
CA ALA A 61 10.51 -4.73 -9.58
C ALA A 61 11.52 -3.57 -9.58
N ILE A 62 12.83 -3.85 -9.47
CA ILE A 62 13.88 -2.81 -9.55
C ILE A 62 13.83 -2.09 -10.89
N VAL A 63 13.72 -2.83 -12.00
CA VAL A 63 13.64 -2.26 -13.35
C VAL A 63 12.42 -1.32 -13.46
N LEU A 64 11.27 -1.74 -12.98
CA LEU A 64 10.06 -0.90 -12.98
C LEU A 64 10.25 0.36 -12.12
N ILE A 65 10.85 0.24 -10.93
CA ILE A 65 11.10 1.40 -10.07
C ILE A 65 11.98 2.43 -10.78
N ILE A 66 13.08 2.01 -11.41
CA ILE A 66 13.98 2.91 -12.15
C ILE A 66 13.23 3.61 -13.30
N LEU A 67 12.33 2.89 -13.98
CA LEU A 67 11.57 3.43 -15.10
C LEU A 67 10.52 4.47 -14.66
N PHE A 68 9.81 4.21 -13.56
CA PHE A 68 8.69 5.03 -13.11
C PHE A 68 9.08 6.15 -12.14
N ILE A 69 10.21 6.04 -11.43
CA ILE A 69 10.64 7.08 -10.48
C ILE A 69 10.79 8.50 -11.09
N PRO A 70 11.31 8.71 -12.32
CA PRO A 70 11.38 10.07 -12.88
C PRO A 70 9.99 10.70 -13.07
N GLN A 71 9.02 9.91 -13.54
CA GLN A 71 7.65 10.38 -13.74
C GLN A 71 6.99 10.72 -12.39
N ILE A 72 7.19 9.88 -11.38
CA ILE A 72 6.70 10.11 -10.02
C ILE A 72 7.32 11.38 -9.42
N ASN A 73 8.63 11.59 -9.60
CA ASN A 73 9.33 12.78 -9.10
C ASN A 73 8.82 14.06 -9.78
N GLN A 74 8.51 14.01 -11.08
CA GLN A 74 7.92 15.13 -11.80
C GLN A 74 6.50 15.46 -11.30
N MET A 75 5.67 14.45 -11.03
CA MET A 75 4.30 14.65 -10.54
C MET A 75 4.23 15.17 -9.10
N LEU A 76 5.19 14.75 -8.26
CA LEU A 76 5.21 15.10 -6.84
C LEU A 76 6.06 16.33 -6.52
N GLU A 77 6.79 16.87 -7.51
CA GLU A 77 7.80 17.92 -7.32
C GLU A 77 8.79 17.57 -6.18
N ARG A 78 9.14 16.29 -6.08
CA ARG A 78 10.02 15.74 -5.03
C ARG A 78 11.17 14.98 -5.66
N GLY A 79 12.39 15.18 -5.13
CA GLY A 79 13.57 14.41 -5.52
C GLY A 79 13.69 13.11 -4.73
N ILE A 80 12.85 12.11 -5.03
CA ILE A 80 12.94 10.81 -4.35
C ILE A 80 14.12 10.03 -4.94
N GLU A 81 15.12 9.78 -4.09
CA GLU A 81 16.28 8.94 -4.42
C GLU A 81 16.11 7.54 -3.82
N VAL A 82 15.93 6.54 -4.69
CA VAL A 82 15.61 5.17 -4.26
C VAL A 82 16.86 4.42 -3.76
N PHE A 83 18.04 4.72 -4.31
CA PHE A 83 19.27 3.98 -4.00
C PHE A 83 20.07 4.52 -2.81
N SER A 84 19.65 5.65 -2.24
CA SER A 84 20.36 6.29 -1.12
C SER A 84 20.25 5.47 0.18
N TYR A 85 19.28 4.56 0.27
CA TYR A 85 19.02 3.74 1.46
C TYR A 85 19.57 2.31 1.35
N LYS A 86 20.90 2.15 1.34
CA LYS A 86 21.57 0.84 1.22
C LYS A 86 21.11 -0.19 2.26
N PHE A 87 20.87 0.24 3.50
CA PHE A 87 20.40 -0.65 4.58
C PHE A 87 19.01 -1.24 4.28
N LEU A 88 18.11 -0.46 3.69
CA LEU A 88 16.77 -0.95 3.32
C LEU A 88 16.85 -2.02 2.24
N TRP A 89 17.67 -1.79 1.20
CA TRP A 89 17.89 -2.78 0.14
C TRP A 89 18.45 -4.10 0.65
N PHE A 90 19.41 -4.03 1.57
CA PHE A 90 19.97 -5.22 2.21
C PHE A 90 18.93 -5.96 3.06
N SER A 91 18.13 -5.22 3.85
CA SER A 91 17.04 -5.79 4.64
C SER A 91 15.98 -6.47 3.75
N PHE A 92 15.62 -5.86 2.61
CA PHE A 92 14.71 -6.45 1.63
C PHE A 92 15.26 -7.73 1.02
N PHE A 93 16.54 -7.75 0.65
CA PHE A 93 17.19 -8.94 0.08
C PHE A 93 17.15 -10.13 1.05
N ILE A 94 17.47 -9.90 2.33
CA ILE A 94 17.36 -10.93 3.38
C ILE A 94 15.90 -11.33 3.60
N GLY A 95 14.98 -10.36 3.65
CA GLY A 95 13.55 -10.59 3.83
C GLY A 95 12.97 -11.49 2.74
N LEU A 96 13.39 -11.33 1.48
CA LEU A 96 13.00 -12.19 0.37
C LEU A 96 13.51 -13.63 0.54
N GLY A 97 14.74 -13.81 1.02
CA GLY A 97 15.29 -15.13 1.34
C GLY A 97 14.49 -15.83 2.45
N LEU A 98 14.09 -15.10 3.49
CA LEU A 98 13.25 -15.65 4.55
C LEU A 98 11.84 -15.99 4.05
N LEU A 99 11.23 -15.11 3.26
CA LEU A 99 9.87 -15.30 2.75
C LEU A 99 9.78 -16.47 1.76
N SER A 100 10.79 -16.65 0.91
CA SER A 100 10.89 -17.79 0.00
C SER A 100 11.07 -19.11 0.76
N LEU A 101 11.85 -19.12 1.85
CA LEU A 101 11.99 -20.29 2.72
C LEU A 101 10.65 -20.69 3.37
N ILE A 102 9.91 -19.72 3.91
CA ILE A 102 8.58 -19.95 4.49
C ILE A 102 7.61 -20.50 3.43
N THR A 103 7.66 -19.94 2.22
CA THR A 103 6.83 -20.35 1.09
C THR A 103 7.14 -21.79 0.67
N ALA A 104 8.43 -22.11 0.45
CA ALA A 104 8.88 -23.45 0.09
C ALA A 104 8.53 -24.49 1.15
N PHE A 105 8.64 -24.13 2.44
CA PHE A 105 8.22 -24.99 3.55
C PHE A 105 6.72 -25.30 3.46
N PHE A 106 5.88 -24.27 3.34
CA PHE A 106 4.43 -24.44 3.25
C PHE A 106 4.02 -25.33 2.06
N GLU A 107 4.65 -25.13 0.91
CA GLU A 107 4.36 -25.90 -0.29
C GLU A 107 4.85 -27.35 -0.21
N SER A 108 6.03 -27.57 0.37
CA SER A 108 6.55 -28.91 0.60
C SER A 108 5.62 -29.72 1.50
N GLU A 109 5.00 -29.05 2.49
CA GLU A 109 4.06 -29.66 3.42
C GLU A 109 2.71 -29.99 2.74
N VAL A 110 2.28 -29.14 1.80
CA VAL A 110 1.12 -29.43 0.95
C VAL A 110 1.37 -30.65 0.08
N VAL A 111 2.58 -30.82 -0.45
CA VAL A 111 2.96 -31.93 -1.32
C VAL A 111 3.19 -33.22 -0.53
N SER A 112 3.83 -33.16 0.64
CA SER A 112 4.16 -34.31 1.48
C SER A 112 2.94 -35.05 2.03
N ARG A 113 1.82 -34.34 2.23
CA ARG A 113 0.54 -34.87 2.73
C ARG A 113 -0.29 -35.58 1.66
N VAL A 114 0.16 -35.57 0.40
CA VAL A 114 -0.52 -36.25 -0.70
C VAL A 114 -0.05 -37.69 -0.80
N ASN A 115 -0.97 -38.63 -0.57
CA ASN A 115 -0.71 -40.05 -0.79
C ASN A 115 -0.43 -40.30 -2.28
N PHE A 116 0.82 -40.61 -2.60
CA PHE A 116 1.32 -40.92 -3.94
C PHE A 116 0.47 -41.95 -4.71
N ILE A 117 0.03 -43.01 -4.02
CA ILE A 117 -0.85 -44.04 -4.59
C ILE A 117 -2.21 -43.47 -5.02
N ASN A 118 -2.75 -42.53 -4.26
CA ASN A 118 -4.00 -41.85 -4.59
C ASN A 118 -3.80 -40.79 -5.68
N ALA A 119 -2.61 -40.20 -5.79
CA ALA A 119 -2.25 -39.26 -6.84
C ALA A 119 -2.25 -39.92 -8.22
N ILE A 120 -1.64 -41.10 -8.35
CA ILE A 120 -1.59 -41.86 -9.61
C ILE A 120 -2.99 -42.40 -10.00
N LYS A 121 -3.81 -42.79 -9.03
CA LYS A 121 -5.20 -43.24 -9.25
C LYS A 121 -6.20 -42.10 -9.54
N GLY A 122 -5.75 -40.84 -9.62
CA GLY A 122 -6.63 -39.69 -9.83
C GLY A 122 -7.56 -39.37 -8.64
N GLN A 123 -7.34 -39.98 -7.47
CA GLN A 123 -8.17 -39.80 -6.26
C GLN A 123 -7.63 -38.68 -5.35
N LEU A 124 -7.04 -37.63 -5.96
CA LEU A 124 -6.54 -36.42 -5.29
C LEU A 124 -7.73 -35.64 -4.68
N GLY A 125 -8.24 -36.10 -3.55
CA GLY A 125 -9.40 -35.48 -2.91
C GLY A 125 -10.04 -36.24 -1.77
N LYS A 126 -9.69 -37.52 -1.56
CA LYS A 126 -10.28 -38.35 -0.48
C LYS A 126 -9.70 -38.09 0.92
N ASN A 127 -8.53 -37.48 1.06
CA ASN A 127 -8.01 -37.07 2.36
C ASN A 127 -8.53 -35.68 2.75
N ASN A 128 -9.30 -35.64 3.84
CA ASN A 128 -9.95 -34.43 4.36
C ASN A 128 -8.99 -33.48 5.11
N SER A 129 -7.79 -33.95 5.49
CA SER A 129 -6.93 -33.30 6.49
C SER A 129 -6.17 -32.04 6.03
N GLY A 130 -6.24 -31.65 4.74
CA GLY A 130 -5.58 -30.45 4.21
C GLY A 130 -6.49 -29.42 3.54
N LYS A 131 -7.79 -29.73 3.36
CA LYS A 131 -8.73 -28.85 2.64
C LYS A 131 -9.07 -27.58 3.41
N TRP A 132 -9.15 -27.67 4.74
CA TRP A 132 -9.52 -26.55 5.61
C TRP A 132 -8.47 -25.44 5.62
N ILE A 133 -7.17 -25.77 5.67
CA ILE A 133 -6.08 -24.77 5.65
C ILE A 133 -6.09 -24.00 4.33
N LYS A 134 -6.21 -24.70 3.19
CA LYS A 134 -6.31 -24.04 1.88
C LYS A 134 -7.56 -23.17 1.77
N LYS A 135 -8.71 -23.66 2.26
CA LYS A 135 -9.95 -22.89 2.27
C LYS A 135 -9.82 -21.63 3.13
N ALA A 136 -9.17 -21.72 4.30
CA ALA A 136 -8.90 -20.57 5.16
C ALA A 136 -8.02 -19.54 4.46
N VAL A 137 -6.89 -19.95 3.86
CA VAL A 137 -6.02 -19.06 3.09
C VAL A 137 -6.78 -18.40 1.94
N PHE A 138 -7.59 -19.16 1.20
CA PHE A 138 -8.37 -18.66 0.07
C PHE A 138 -9.46 -17.65 0.48
N VAL A 139 -10.14 -17.88 1.61
CA VAL A 139 -11.15 -16.96 2.14
C VAL A 139 -10.48 -15.69 2.67
N THR A 140 -9.38 -15.82 3.41
CA THR A 140 -8.65 -14.67 3.98
C THR A 140 -8.12 -13.73 2.89
N GLN A 141 -7.49 -14.25 1.83
CA GLN A 141 -7.01 -13.39 0.74
C GLN A 141 -8.15 -12.60 0.06
N TYR A 142 -9.32 -13.25 -0.12
CA TYR A 142 -10.44 -12.64 -0.82
C TYR A 142 -11.11 -11.59 0.06
N ALA A 143 -11.23 -11.87 1.37
CA ALA A 143 -11.71 -10.90 2.35
C ALA A 143 -10.83 -9.64 2.38
N ILE A 144 -9.50 -9.80 2.41
CA ILE A 144 -8.58 -8.65 2.41
C ILE A 144 -8.69 -7.86 1.11
N ALA A 145 -8.80 -8.53 -0.05
CA ALA A 145 -8.97 -7.85 -1.33
C ALA A 145 -10.27 -7.03 -1.38
N VAL A 146 -11.39 -7.58 -0.91
CA VAL A 146 -12.68 -6.87 -0.83
C VAL A 146 -12.57 -5.65 0.09
N ILE A 147 -11.94 -5.78 1.25
CA ILE A 147 -11.72 -4.67 2.18
C ILE A 147 -10.90 -3.56 1.51
N LEU A 148 -9.83 -3.90 0.80
CA LEU A 148 -8.99 -2.91 0.11
C LEU A 148 -9.74 -2.17 -1.00
N ILE A 149 -10.53 -2.89 -1.81
CA ILE A 149 -11.35 -2.29 -2.87
C ILE A 149 -12.38 -1.34 -2.24
N PHE A 150 -13.04 -1.78 -1.17
CA PHE A 150 -14.01 -0.95 -0.45
C PHE A 150 -13.38 0.32 0.11
N LEU A 151 -12.27 0.20 0.86
CA LEU A 151 -11.57 1.34 1.45
C LEU A 151 -11.10 2.33 0.37
N THR A 152 -10.51 1.83 -0.71
CA THR A 152 -10.05 2.68 -1.82
C THR A 152 -11.21 3.39 -2.49
N SER A 153 -12.34 2.70 -2.70
CA SER A 153 -13.55 3.29 -3.28
C SER A 153 -14.13 4.38 -2.38
N VAL A 154 -14.18 4.15 -1.07
CA VAL A 154 -14.65 5.16 -0.10
C VAL A 154 -13.75 6.39 -0.12
N VAL A 155 -12.42 6.22 -0.05
CA VAL A 155 -11.46 7.34 -0.10
C VAL A 155 -11.56 8.08 -1.43
N PHE A 156 -11.75 7.37 -2.54
CA PHE A 156 -11.95 7.96 -3.85
C PHE A 156 -13.22 8.81 -3.91
N MET A 157 -14.34 8.29 -3.39
CA MET A 157 -15.60 9.03 -3.29
C MET A 157 -15.48 10.26 -2.38
N GLN A 158 -14.84 10.12 -1.22
CA GLN A 158 -14.58 11.24 -0.31
C GLN A 158 -13.74 12.33 -0.99
N THR A 159 -12.67 11.94 -1.69
CA THR A 159 -11.80 12.88 -2.40
C THR A 159 -12.54 13.59 -3.52
N ARG A 160 -13.35 12.85 -4.31
CA ARG A 160 -14.20 13.43 -5.35
C ARG A 160 -15.25 14.38 -4.77
N TYR A 161 -15.85 14.04 -3.64
CA TYR A 161 -16.79 14.91 -2.96
C TYR A 161 -16.11 16.21 -2.50
N LEU A 162 -14.94 16.13 -1.86
CA LEU A 162 -14.18 17.32 -1.43
C LEU A 162 -13.74 18.21 -2.59
N LEU A 163 -13.39 17.64 -3.75
CA LEU A 163 -12.98 18.39 -4.93
C LEU A 163 -14.14 19.11 -5.63
N ASN A 164 -15.34 18.53 -5.62
CA ASN A 164 -16.52 19.07 -6.33
C ASN A 164 -17.49 19.82 -5.42
N ARG A 165 -17.32 19.71 -4.11
CA ARG A 165 -18.14 20.47 -3.16
C ARG A 165 -17.74 21.93 -3.25
N ASP A 166 -18.71 22.76 -3.61
CA ASP A 166 -18.57 24.20 -3.48
C ASP A 166 -18.40 24.52 -1.99
N ILE A 167 -17.22 25.01 -1.64
CA ILE A 167 -16.86 25.44 -0.29
C ILE A 167 -17.52 26.78 0.06
N GLY A 168 -18.27 27.39 -0.87
CA GLY A 168 -18.91 28.70 -0.69
C GLY A 168 -17.88 29.83 -0.55
N LEU A 169 -16.63 29.58 -0.95
CA LEU A 169 -15.55 30.54 -0.92
C LEU A 169 -15.37 31.09 -2.33
N GLU A 170 -15.84 32.32 -2.56
CA GLU A 170 -15.53 33.08 -3.77
C GLU A 170 -14.02 33.34 -3.80
N LYS A 171 -13.30 32.62 -4.67
CA LYS A 171 -11.85 32.79 -4.85
C LYS A 171 -11.49 33.96 -5.78
N GLU A 172 -12.49 34.56 -6.42
CA GLU A 172 -12.32 35.65 -7.37
C GLU A 172 -12.15 36.98 -6.60
N ASN A 173 -11.19 37.81 -7.01
CA ASN A 173 -10.89 39.13 -6.42
C ASN A 173 -10.34 39.12 -4.97
N ILE A 174 -9.78 38.00 -4.51
CA ILE A 174 -9.04 37.95 -3.23
C ILE A 174 -7.54 38.15 -3.49
N PHE A 175 -6.96 39.19 -2.90
CA PHE A 175 -5.52 39.45 -2.94
C PHE A 175 -4.88 39.13 -1.58
N ILE A 176 -3.84 38.29 -1.57
CA ILE A 176 -3.17 37.84 -0.34
C ILE A 176 -1.80 38.51 -0.25
N VAL A 177 -1.63 39.35 0.77
CA VAL A 177 -0.34 39.99 1.08
C VAL A 177 0.29 39.26 2.25
N LYS A 178 1.44 38.62 2.01
CA LYS A 178 2.22 37.97 3.08
C LYS A 178 3.00 39.01 3.87
N GLY A 179 2.68 39.17 5.15
CA GLY A 179 3.46 39.99 6.08
C GLY A 179 4.79 39.30 6.42
N ASN A 180 5.91 40.04 6.35
CA ASN A 180 7.25 39.51 6.60
C ASN A 180 7.67 39.58 8.09
N THR A 181 6.77 39.96 9.00
CA THR A 181 7.10 40.20 10.42
C THR A 181 5.87 39.98 11.30
N ILE A 182 6.09 39.57 12.55
CA ILE A 182 5.03 39.49 13.57
C ILE A 182 4.65 40.93 13.96
N ILE A 183 3.45 41.35 13.57
CA ILE A 183 2.90 42.68 13.83
C ILE A 183 2.01 42.59 15.09
N ASN A 184 2.09 43.57 15.99
CA ASN A 184 1.18 43.68 17.14
C ASN A 184 -0.24 44.10 16.68
N ASP A 185 -1.24 43.86 17.52
CA ASP A 185 -2.64 44.03 17.08
C ASP A 185 -3.03 45.48 16.76
N GLU A 186 -2.43 46.48 17.41
CA GLU A 186 -2.63 47.89 17.07
C GLU A 186 -2.19 48.22 15.64
N ARG A 187 -0.95 47.85 15.26
CA ARG A 187 -0.43 48.13 13.91
C ARG A 187 -1.18 47.35 12.83
N LYS A 188 -1.74 46.17 13.16
CA LYS A 188 -2.66 45.45 12.25
C LYS A 188 -3.91 46.30 11.98
N GLN A 189 -4.53 46.86 13.02
CA GLN A 189 -5.72 47.69 12.83
C GLN A 189 -5.42 48.96 12.04
N ASP A 190 -4.29 49.62 12.31
CA ASP A 190 -3.87 50.81 11.55
C ASP A 190 -3.69 50.49 10.06
N PHE A 191 -3.04 49.37 9.74
CA PHE A 191 -2.86 48.92 8.37
C PHE A 191 -4.20 48.60 7.67
N LEU A 192 -5.13 47.92 8.36
CA LEU A 192 -6.47 47.68 7.82
C LEU A 192 -7.23 48.98 7.57
N ASN A 193 -7.10 49.96 8.47
CA ASN A 193 -7.76 51.25 8.33
C ASN A 193 -7.21 52.03 7.13
N GLU A 194 -5.90 51.96 6.86
CA GLU A 194 -5.31 52.59 5.69
C GLU A 194 -5.75 51.92 4.39
N ILE A 195 -5.78 50.58 4.37
CA ILE A 195 -6.24 49.80 3.20
C ILE A 195 -7.72 50.07 2.89
N ARG A 196 -8.57 50.18 3.91
CA ARG A 196 -10.01 50.44 3.73
C ARG A 196 -10.32 51.84 3.18
N LYS A 197 -9.34 52.77 3.14
CA LYS A 197 -9.52 54.07 2.50
C LYS A 197 -9.59 53.99 0.97
N PHE A 198 -9.07 52.92 0.37
CA PHE A 198 -9.16 52.71 -1.07
C PHE A 198 -10.57 52.22 -1.45
N PRO A 199 -11.33 52.97 -2.29
CA PRO A 199 -12.72 52.65 -2.62
C PRO A 199 -12.86 51.36 -3.45
N GLU A 200 -11.77 50.89 -4.04
CA GLU A 200 -11.68 49.65 -4.83
C GLU A 200 -11.69 48.39 -3.93
N ILE A 201 -11.45 48.55 -2.62
CA ILE A 201 -11.33 47.45 -1.66
C ILE A 201 -12.61 47.34 -0.84
N LYS A 202 -13.42 46.30 -1.10
CA LYS A 202 -14.67 46.06 -0.36
C LYS A 202 -14.45 45.66 1.10
N THR A 203 -13.50 44.76 1.36
CA THR A 203 -13.26 44.19 2.70
C THR A 203 -11.78 43.84 2.84
N ALA A 204 -11.22 44.12 4.02
CA ALA A 204 -9.86 43.74 4.39
C ALA A 204 -9.85 43.11 5.79
N THR A 205 -9.10 42.01 5.93
CA THR A 205 -8.92 41.30 7.21
C THR A 205 -7.50 40.72 7.30
N PHE A 206 -7.06 40.43 8.52
CA PHE A 206 -5.85 39.65 8.76
C PHE A 206 -6.21 38.19 9.02
N THR A 207 -5.43 37.29 8.45
CA THR A 207 -5.48 35.88 8.79
C THR A 207 -4.08 35.31 8.97
N ASN A 208 -3.92 34.44 9.96
CA ASN A 208 -2.70 33.66 10.13
C ASN A 208 -2.71 32.40 9.23
N VAL A 209 -3.88 32.05 8.66
CA VAL A 209 -4.08 30.86 7.83
C VAL A 209 -5.02 31.21 6.68
N VAL A 210 -4.56 31.12 5.44
CA VAL A 210 -5.43 31.35 4.29
C VAL A 210 -6.21 30.07 3.98
N PRO A 211 -7.56 30.10 4.03
CA PRO A 211 -8.37 28.94 3.68
C PRO A 211 -8.09 28.46 2.25
N GLY A 212 -7.86 27.16 2.08
CA GLY A 212 -7.64 26.55 0.76
C GLY A 212 -6.21 26.66 0.21
N ILE A 213 -5.27 27.29 0.93
CA ILE A 213 -3.84 27.24 0.62
C ILE A 213 -3.17 26.30 1.61
N LYS A 214 -2.42 25.32 1.12
CA LYS A 214 -1.59 24.45 1.98
C LYS A 214 -0.43 25.28 2.52
N ASP A 215 -0.59 25.82 3.72
CA ASP A 215 0.53 26.32 4.50
C ASP A 215 0.97 25.23 5.49
N ALA A 216 2.25 24.89 5.49
CA ALA A 216 2.77 23.71 6.20
C ALA A 216 2.68 23.82 7.73
N MET A 217 2.27 24.97 8.26
CA MET A 217 2.32 25.29 9.69
C MET A 217 0.97 25.24 10.41
N TYR A 218 -0.17 25.25 9.70
CA TYR A 218 -1.50 25.25 10.31
C TYR A 218 -2.48 24.35 9.56
N GLN A 219 -3.04 23.34 10.25
CA GLN A 219 -4.17 22.57 9.74
C GLN A 219 -5.37 23.50 9.54
N THR A 220 -5.93 23.50 8.34
CA THR A 220 -7.09 24.31 7.98
C THR A 220 -8.34 23.80 8.72
N PHE A 221 -8.94 24.65 9.55
CA PHE A 221 -10.27 24.42 10.13
C PHE A 221 -11.35 24.90 9.15
N LEU A 222 -12.40 24.10 8.95
CA LEU A 222 -13.58 24.54 8.20
C LEU A 222 -14.39 25.51 9.05
N ALA A 223 -14.88 26.60 8.45
CA ALA A 223 -15.72 27.57 9.14
C ALA A 223 -17.00 26.89 9.67
N GLY A 224 -17.18 26.86 10.99
CA GLY A 224 -18.37 26.31 11.65
C GLY A 224 -18.11 25.36 12.83
N GLN A 225 -16.87 24.93 13.09
CA GLN A 225 -16.54 24.16 14.28
C GLN A 225 -15.86 25.03 15.35
N SER A 226 -16.50 25.13 16.51
CA SER A 226 -15.91 25.71 17.73
C SER A 226 -14.80 24.82 18.27
N SER A 227 -13.78 25.45 18.87
CA SER A 227 -12.54 24.84 19.37
C SER A 227 -12.73 23.67 20.35
N ASP A 228 -13.87 23.56 21.02
CA ASP A 228 -14.12 22.52 22.03
C ASP A 228 -14.61 21.17 21.46
N GLU A 229 -15.14 21.11 20.23
CA GLU A 229 -15.62 19.85 19.64
C GLU A 229 -14.54 19.09 18.86
N ALA A 230 -13.39 19.72 18.59
CA ALA A 230 -12.34 19.15 17.75
C ALA A 230 -11.40 18.16 18.49
N ILE A 231 -11.36 18.21 19.82
CA ILE A 231 -10.48 17.30 20.60
C ILE A 231 -11.09 15.88 20.67
N THR A 232 -12.40 15.72 20.47
CA THR A 232 -13.08 14.45 20.72
C THR A 232 -13.15 13.51 19.49
N ASN A 233 -12.92 14.00 18.27
CA ASN A 233 -13.09 13.20 17.05
C ASN A 233 -11.79 12.76 16.36
N LEU A 234 -10.65 12.78 17.06
CA LEU A 234 -9.38 12.22 16.57
C LEU A 234 -8.98 10.88 17.22
N PHE A 235 -9.83 10.32 18.09
CA PHE A 235 -9.70 8.96 18.59
C PHE A 235 -11.05 8.24 18.68
N VAL A 236 -11.68 7.99 17.52
CA VAL A 236 -12.42 6.75 17.21
C VAL A 236 -12.27 6.47 15.72
#